data_AF-A0A5M3WH43-F1
#
_entry.id   AF-A0A5M3WH43-F1
#
_cell.length_a   1.000
_cell.length_b   1.000
_cell.length_c   1.000
_cell.angle_alpha   90.00
_cell.angle_beta   90.00
_cell.angle_gamma   90.00
#
_symmetry.space_group_name_H-M   'P 1'
#
loop_
_entity.id
_entity.type
_entity.pdbx_description
1 polymer ?
#
loop_
_entity_poly.entity_id
_entity_poly.type
_entity_poly.pdbx_seq_one_letter_code
_entity_poly.pdbx_strand_id
1 'polypeptide(L)'
;MTTTEDLRQRIADTIGQNMILRRPVEQIAADVLALPELRQLREDLETETNVAQRLTAINRRLEVRLARVRALHKGPRTDRPGSGCVQCGIVWPCPTSRALDGPPQGPEGESAGPEPNPSRRA
;
A
#
# COMPACT_ATOMS: atom_id res chain seq x y z
N MET A 1 24.41 40.67 45.21
CA MET A 1 25.80 40.67 44.72
C MET A 1 26.11 39.26 44.25
N THR A 2 26.22 39.03 42.95
CA THR A 2 26.61 37.72 42.42
C THR A 2 28.06 37.47 42.77
N THR A 3 28.34 36.32 43.36
CA THR A 3 29.71 35.96 43.74
C THR A 3 30.50 35.55 42.49
N THR A 4 31.82 35.67 42.55
CA THR A 4 32.72 35.23 41.47
C THR A 4 32.54 33.75 41.15
N GLU A 5 32.10 32.96 42.14
CA GLU A 5 31.82 31.53 42.02
C GLU A 5 30.52 31.26 41.26
N ASP A 6 29.45 32.05 41.49
CA ASP A 6 28.22 32.00 40.69
C ASP A 6 28.48 32.30 39.21
N LEU A 7 29.40 33.22 38.94
CA LEU A 7 29.75 33.58 37.56
C LEU A 7 30.51 32.44 36.86
N ARG A 8 31.42 31.78 37.57
CA ARG A 8 32.16 30.61 37.06
C ARG A 8 31.25 29.43 36.79
N GLN A 9 30.32 29.14 37.70
CA GLN A 9 29.37 28.05 37.53
C GLN A 9 28.45 28.30 36.33
N ARG A 10 27.95 29.52 36.16
CA ARG A 10 27.15 29.88 34.97
C ARG A 10 27.92 29.75 33.66
N ILE A 11 29.20 30.11 33.65
CA ILE A 11 30.05 29.96 32.45
C ILE A 11 30.28 28.48 32.14
N ALA A 12 30.56 27.66 33.16
CA ALA A 12 30.73 26.21 32.99
C ALA A 12 29.45 25.54 32.48
N ASP A 13 28.29 25.90 33.03
CA ASP A 13 26.98 25.39 32.59
C ASP A 13 26.65 25.84 31.17
N THR A 14 26.98 27.09 30.82
CA THR A 14 26.77 27.62 29.46
C THR A 14 27.70 26.96 28.44
N ILE A 15 28.95 26.68 28.81
CA ILE A 15 29.90 25.95 27.95
C ILE A 15 29.46 24.49 27.80
N GLY A 16 29.05 23.84 28.88
CA GLY A 16 28.51 22.48 28.87
C GLY A 16 27.26 22.36 27.99
N GLN A 17 26.30 23.28 28.14
CA GLN A 17 25.10 23.34 27.31
C GLN A 17 25.42 23.61 25.83
N ASN A 18 26.39 24.47 25.52
CA ASN A 18 26.82 24.72 24.14
C ASN A 18 27.58 23.54 23.52
N MET A 19 28.30 22.74 24.31
CA MET A 19 28.94 21.52 23.82
C MET A 19 27.93 20.41 23.53
N ILE A 20 26.84 20.32 24.30
CA ILE A 20 25.78 19.31 24.11
C ILE A 20 24.91 19.64 22.89
N LEU A 21 24.72 20.93 22.56
CA LEU A 21 23.90 21.38 21.43
C LEU A 21 24.67 21.54 20.11
N ARG A 22 26.01 21.47 20.13
CA ARG A 22 26.82 21.49 18.90
C ARG A 22 26.92 20.08 18.34
N ARG A 23 26.02 19.76 17.41
CA ARG A 23 26.32 18.68 16.46
C ARG A 23 27.66 18.99 15.79
N PRO A 24 28.56 18.01 15.67
CA PRO A 24 29.81 18.19 14.93
C PRO A 24 29.49 18.75 13.54
N VAL A 25 30.31 19.65 13.03
CA VAL A 25 30.11 20.26 11.70
C VAL A 25 30.07 19.16 10.63
N GLU A 26 30.80 18.08 10.85
CA GLU A 26 30.82 16.87 10.02
C GLU A 26 29.45 16.17 9.99
N GLN A 27 28.74 16.16 11.13
CA GLN A 27 27.40 15.58 11.24
C GLN A 27 26.37 16.44 10.52
N ILE A 28 26.47 17.78 10.63
CA ILE A 28 25.61 18.72 9.91
C ILE A 28 25.85 18.62 8.41
N ALA A 29 27.11 18.51 7.98
CA ALA A 29 27.47 18.33 6.58
C ALA A 29 26.92 17.01 6.01
N ALA A 30 27.02 15.91 6.77
CA ALA A 30 26.42 14.63 6.40
C ALA A 30 24.89 14.72 6.29
N ASP A 31 24.22 15.35 7.27
CA ASP A 31 22.78 15.55 7.25
C ASP A 31 22.34 16.39 6.03
N VAL A 32 23.07 17.45 5.70
CA VAL A 32 22.80 18.33 4.55
C VAL A 32 23.00 17.60 3.21
N LEU A 33 24.04 16.76 3.12
CA LEU A 33 24.29 15.94 1.94
C LEU A 33 23.24 14.83 1.75
N ALA A 34 22.61 14.37 2.83
CA ALA A 34 21.51 13.39 2.79
C ALA A 34 20.14 14.01 2.47
N LEU A 35 19.97 15.34 2.56
CA LEU A 35 18.68 16.01 2.29
C LEU A 35 18.12 15.77 0.87
N PRO A 36 18.93 15.73 -0.20
CA PRO A 36 18.43 15.38 -1.54
C PRO A 36 17.91 13.94 -1.62
N GLU A 37 18.62 12.98 -1.00
CA GLU A 37 18.23 11.57 -0.98
C GLU A 37 16.91 11.37 -0.21
N LEU A 38 16.77 12.03 0.94
CA LEU A 38 15.53 12.03 1.73
C LEU A 38 14.37 12.71 0.99
N ARG A 39 14.65 13.77 0.21
CA ARG A 39 13.65 14.42 -0.63
C ARG A 39 13.17 13.49 -1.75
N GLN A 40 14.10 12.84 -2.44
CA GLN A 40 13.78 11.89 -3.50
C GLN A 40 12.94 10.73 -2.96
N LEU A 41 13.36 10.13 -1.84
CA LEU A 41 12.60 9.05 -1.21
C LEU A 41 11.17 9.48 -0.83
N ARG A 42 10.98 10.71 -0.37
CA ARG A 42 9.66 11.25 -0.07
C ARG A 42 8.80 11.40 -1.34
N GLU A 43 9.38 11.89 -2.43
CA GLU A 43 8.69 12.02 -3.73
C GLU A 43 8.29 10.66 -4.30
N ASP A 44 9.16 9.65 -4.16
CA ASP A 44 8.89 8.28 -4.58
C ASP A 44 7.74 7.68 -3.73
N LEU A 45 7.79 7.82 -2.41
CA LEU A 45 6.73 7.35 -1.49
C LEU A 45 5.39 8.05 -1.76
N GLU A 46 5.40 9.34 -2.07
CA GLU A 46 4.19 10.07 -2.46
C GLU A 46 3.61 9.52 -3.77
N THR A 47 4.46 9.24 -4.74
CA THR A 47 4.07 8.64 -6.03
C THR A 47 3.46 7.25 -5.83
N GLU A 48 4.09 6.39 -5.04
CA GLU A 48 3.59 5.05 -4.72
C GLU A 48 2.24 5.12 -3.98
N THR A 49 2.11 6.04 -3.02
CA THR A 49 0.86 6.25 -2.29
C THR A 49 -0.26 6.68 -3.24
N ASN A 50 0.01 7.59 -4.17
CA ASN A 50 -0.97 8.04 -5.17
C ASN A 50 -1.42 6.88 -6.08
N VAL A 51 -0.48 6.02 -6.50
CA VAL A 51 -0.80 4.82 -7.28
C VAL A 51 -1.68 3.86 -6.48
N ALA A 52 -1.33 3.59 -5.22
CA ALA A 52 -2.10 2.69 -4.35
C ALA A 52 -3.53 3.19 -4.11
N GLN A 53 -3.70 4.50 -3.88
CA GLN A 53 -5.02 5.13 -3.75
C GLN A 53 -5.85 4.99 -5.03
N ARG A 54 -5.23 5.20 -6.20
CA ARG A 54 -5.91 5.04 -7.50
C ARG A 54 -6.35 3.60 -7.73
N LEU A 55 -5.50 2.62 -7.44
CA LEU A 55 -5.83 1.20 -7.57
C LEU A 55 -6.95 0.81 -6.61
N THR A 56 -6.91 1.29 -5.37
CA THR A 56 -7.98 1.07 -4.38
C THR A 56 -9.32 1.62 -4.88
N ALA A 57 -9.33 2.82 -5.45
CA ALA A 57 -10.55 3.42 -6.02
C ALA A 57 -11.08 2.62 -7.23
N ILE A 58 -10.19 2.10 -8.08
CA ILE A 58 -10.56 1.23 -9.21
C ILE A 58 -11.18 -0.08 -8.71
N ASN A 59 -10.53 -0.75 -7.76
CA ASN A 59 -11.02 -2.01 -7.18
C ASN A 59 -12.42 -1.82 -6.58
N ARG A 60 -12.63 -0.77 -5.78
CA ARG A 60 -13.95 -0.46 -5.20
C ARG A 60 -15.02 -0.27 -6.29
N ARG A 61 -14.68 0.40 -7.40
CA ARG A 61 -15.62 0.57 -8.53
C ARG A 61 -15.93 -0.75 -9.22
N LEU A 62 -14.93 -1.62 -9.37
CA LEU A 62 -15.09 -2.95 -9.98
C LEU A 62 -15.94 -3.86 -9.09
N GLU A 63 -15.73 -3.86 -7.78
CA GLU A 63 -16.54 -4.61 -6.82
C GLU A 63 -18.02 -4.22 -6.90
N VAL A 64 -18.31 -2.92 -6.94
CA VAL A 64 -19.70 -2.42 -7.10
C VAL A 64 -20.32 -2.90 -8.42
N ARG A 65 -19.55 -2.87 -9.51
CA ARG A 65 -20.01 -3.37 -10.82
C ARG A 65 -20.24 -4.88 -10.78
N LEU A 66 -19.34 -5.65 -10.20
CA LEU A 66 -19.47 -7.10 -10.05
C LEU A 66 -20.70 -7.46 -9.20
N ALA A 67 -20.92 -6.76 -8.09
CA ALA A 67 -22.11 -6.94 -7.26
C ALA A 67 -23.40 -6.69 -8.06
N ARG A 68 -23.42 -5.64 -8.87
CA ARG A 68 -24.56 -5.36 -9.76
C ARG A 68 -24.78 -6.47 -10.80
N VAL A 69 -23.72 -6.97 -11.42
CA VAL A 69 -23.82 -8.07 -12.39
C VAL A 69 -24.31 -9.36 -11.71
N ARG A 70 -23.81 -9.68 -10.52
CA ARG A 70 -24.29 -10.82 -9.70
C ARG A 70 -25.79 -10.69 -9.39
N ALA A 71 -26.25 -9.50 -9.03
CA ALA A 71 -27.67 -9.25 -8.76
C ALA A 71 -28.56 -9.45 -10.00
N LEU A 72 -28.07 -9.06 -11.19
CA LEU A 72 -28.79 -9.28 -12.45
C LEU A 72 -28.84 -10.75 -12.83
N HIS A 73 -27.71 -11.46 -12.72
CA HIS A 73 -27.58 -12.87 -13.08
C HIS A 73 -27.78 -13.82 -11.89
N LYS A 74 -28.74 -13.53 -11.01
CA LYS A 74 -28.90 -14.23 -9.72
C LYS A 74 -29.55 -15.62 -9.80
N GLY A 75 -30.20 -15.96 -10.91
CA GLY A 75 -30.95 -17.21 -11.00
C GLY A 75 -31.60 -17.49 -12.35
N PRO A 76 -32.19 -18.68 -12.50
CA PRO A 76 -33.04 -19.01 -13.64
C PRO A 76 -34.34 -18.20 -13.57
N ARG A 77 -35.05 -18.09 -14.70
CA ARG A 77 -36.43 -17.60 -14.67
C ARG A 77 -37.30 -18.60 -13.92
N THR A 78 -38.39 -18.10 -13.34
CA THR A 78 -39.34 -18.89 -12.56
C THR A 78 -40.69 -19.07 -13.27
N ASP A 79 -40.89 -18.39 -14.40
CA ASP A 79 -42.13 -18.41 -15.17
C ASP A 79 -42.31 -19.70 -15.98
N ARG A 80 -41.24 -20.48 -16.22
CA ARG A 80 -41.32 -21.79 -16.86
C ARG A 80 -40.24 -22.75 -16.34
N PRO A 81 -40.54 -24.04 -16.09
CA PRO A 81 -39.52 -25.02 -15.72
C PRO A 81 -38.52 -25.24 -16.88
N GLY A 82 -37.23 -25.37 -16.53
CA GLY A 82 -36.13 -25.49 -17.52
C GLY A 82 -35.75 -24.19 -18.22
N SER A 83 -36.24 -23.05 -17.75
CA SER A 83 -35.97 -21.75 -18.35
C SER A 83 -34.54 -21.25 -18.06
N GLY A 84 -34.03 -20.46 -18.99
CA GLY A 84 -32.71 -19.85 -18.89
C GLY A 84 -32.59 -18.82 -17.77
N CYS A 85 -31.41 -18.21 -17.66
CA CYS A 85 -31.13 -17.10 -16.78
C CYS A 85 -32.15 -15.97 -16.94
N VAL A 86 -32.54 -15.36 -15.81
CA VAL A 86 -33.49 -14.24 -15.78
C VAL A 86 -33.06 -13.05 -16.65
N GLN A 87 -31.75 -12.80 -16.75
CA GLN A 87 -31.24 -11.61 -17.45
C GLN A 87 -30.95 -11.86 -18.93
N CYS A 88 -30.33 -12.99 -19.28
CA CYS A 88 -29.88 -13.24 -20.66
C CYS A 88 -30.68 -14.31 -21.40
N GLY A 89 -31.60 -15.02 -20.74
CA GLY A 89 -32.44 -16.06 -21.36
C GLY A 89 -31.72 -17.35 -21.76
N ILE A 90 -30.39 -17.41 -21.65
CA ILE A 90 -29.56 -18.59 -21.93
C ILE A 90 -29.74 -19.63 -20.81
N VAL A 91 -29.66 -20.93 -21.12
CA VAL A 91 -29.73 -22.04 -20.16
C VAL A 91 -28.95 -21.74 -18.88
N TRP A 92 -29.61 -21.91 -17.74
CA TRP A 92 -29.03 -21.71 -16.42
C TRP A 92 -28.22 -22.96 -15.98
N PRO A 93 -27.06 -22.80 -15.30
CA PRO A 93 -26.34 -21.56 -15.05
C PRO A 93 -25.71 -21.01 -16.33
N CYS A 94 -25.92 -19.71 -16.60
CA CYS A 94 -25.43 -19.06 -17.81
C CYS A 94 -23.92 -18.77 -17.75
N PRO A 95 -23.23 -18.55 -18.88
CA PRO A 95 -21.79 -18.28 -18.89
C PRO A 95 -21.38 -17.12 -17.96
N THR A 96 -22.19 -16.07 -17.90
CA THR A 96 -21.95 -14.92 -17.02
C THR A 96 -22.00 -15.28 -15.54
N SER A 97 -23.00 -16.06 -15.10
CA SER A 97 -23.08 -16.45 -13.69
C SER A 97 -21.90 -17.36 -13.31
N ARG A 98 -21.55 -18.32 -14.17
CA ARG A 98 -20.38 -19.20 -13.95
C ARG A 98 -19.07 -18.41 -13.83
N ALA A 99 -18.89 -17.36 -14.64
CA ALA A 99 -17.70 -16.53 -14.58
C ALA A 99 -17.58 -15.73 -13.26
N LEU A 100 -18.71 -15.45 -12.58
CA LEU A 100 -18.73 -14.67 -11.33
C LEU A 100 -18.45 -15.50 -10.08
N ASP A 101 -18.65 -16.81 -10.15
CA ASP A 101 -18.39 -17.75 -9.05
C ASP A 101 -16.89 -18.06 -8.89
N GLY A 102 -16.08 -17.73 -9.91
CA GLY A 102 -14.63 -17.96 -9.94
C GLY A 102 -14.27 -19.45 -10.04
N PRO A 103 -12.98 -19.79 -10.23
CA PRO A 103 -12.53 -21.16 -9.96
C PRO A 103 -12.79 -21.48 -8.48
N PRO A 104 -13.11 -22.75 -8.13
CA PRO A 104 -13.26 -23.13 -6.74
C PRO A 104 -12.00 -22.72 -5.99
N GLN A 105 -12.15 -21.88 -4.97
CA GLN A 105 -11.06 -21.61 -4.05
C GLN A 105 -10.82 -22.92 -3.29
N GLY A 106 -9.90 -23.72 -3.81
CA GLY A 106 -9.31 -24.81 -3.04
C GLY A 106 -8.70 -24.24 -1.76
N PRO A 107 -8.59 -25.06 -0.70
CA PRO A 107 -8.08 -24.59 0.58
C PRO A 107 -6.72 -23.92 0.38
N GLU A 108 -6.59 -22.73 0.97
CA GLU A 108 -5.38 -21.92 1.01
C GLU A 108 -4.14 -22.79 1.35
N GLY A 109 -3.11 -22.73 0.52
CA GLY A 109 -1.81 -23.31 0.89
C GLY A 109 -1.03 -23.93 -0.25
N GLU A 110 -0.67 -23.15 -1.27
CA GLU A 110 0.59 -23.34 -2.00
C GLU A 110 0.84 -22.10 -2.85
N SER A 111 1.41 -21.09 -2.21
CA SER A 111 2.12 -20.03 -2.90
C SER A 111 3.22 -20.71 -3.69
N ALA A 112 3.03 -20.89 -5.00
CA ALA A 112 4.13 -21.18 -5.90
C ALA A 112 5.17 -20.08 -5.68
N GLY A 113 6.27 -20.42 -5.01
CA GLY A 113 7.39 -19.52 -4.80
C GLY A 113 7.88 -18.97 -6.14
N PRO A 114 8.51 -17.79 -6.15
CA PRO A 114 8.99 -17.20 -7.39
C PRO A 114 9.89 -18.21 -8.14
N GLU A 115 9.59 -18.42 -9.42
CA GLU A 115 10.41 -19.26 -10.30
C GLU A 115 11.89 -18.85 -10.18
N PRO A 116 12.84 -19.80 -10.04
CA PRO A 116 14.25 -19.46 -10.04
C PRO A 116 14.66 -18.90 -11.39
N ASN A 117 15.12 -17.65 -11.38
CA ASN A 117 15.65 -16.95 -12.54
C ASN A 117 16.85 -17.73 -13.14
N PRO A 118 16.76 -18.23 -14.38
CA PRO A 118 17.83 -19.01 -15.01
C PRO A 118 19.09 -18.21 -15.35
N SER A 119 19.07 -16.87 -15.19
CA SER A 119 20.17 -15.99 -15.59
C SER A 119 21.31 -15.82 -14.56
N ARG A 120 21.38 -16.64 -13.51
CA ARG A 120 22.48 -16.61 -12.50
C ARG A 120 23.53 -17.72 -12.63
N ARG A 121 23.62 -18.38 -13.79
CA ARG A 121 24.75 -19.25 -14.15
C ARG A 121 25.43 -18.72 -15.41
N ALA A 122 26.36 -17.78 -15.22
CA ALA A 122 27.48 -17.51 -16.10
C ALA A 122 28.55 -16.76 -15.30
#